data_AF-A0A974AY26-F1
#
_entry.id   AF-A0A974AY26-F1
#
_cell.length_a   1.000
_cell.length_b   1.000
_cell.length_c   1.000
_cell.angle_alpha   90.00
_cell.angle_beta   90.00
_cell.angle_gamma   90.00
#
_symmetry.space_group_name_H-M   'P 1'
#
loop_
_entity.id
_entity.type
_entity.pdbx_description
1 polymer ?
#
loop_
_entity_poly.entity_id
_entity_poly.type
_entity_poly.pdbx_seq_one_letter_code
_entity_poly.pdbx_strand_id
1 'polypeptide(L)'
;MATSRCSPGAQAPPVPLRRRGLVLERAILEAALEQLSTVGWGGLTMEGVAAGAQTGKAAVYRRWPSKEDLVADALEAGLPTLDEAADHGGIREDLYQLCRRVRDAMFSRSGIALRSVLHECDTASAERFHGVIVNRVVEPSNRLFREVVRRGVARGDVRADATCDLVFDVIPGLLMYRSKVCGSEWPDEDIAQMIDQVMVPLLRPATR
;
A
#
# COMPACT_ATOMS: atom_id res chain seq x y z
N MET A 1 51.50 -45.82 31.50
CA MET A 1 51.10 -45.27 30.19
C MET A 1 49.59 -45.09 30.20
N ALA A 2 49.11 -43.87 30.46
CA ALA A 2 47.69 -43.51 30.43
C ALA A 2 47.49 -42.47 29.33
N THR A 3 46.61 -42.78 28.38
CA THR A 3 46.36 -42.06 27.14
C THR A 3 45.55 -40.77 27.38
N SER A 4 46.06 -39.67 26.83
CA SER A 4 45.44 -38.35 26.75
C SER A 4 44.06 -38.39 26.07
N ARG A 5 43.09 -37.67 26.64
CA ARG A 5 41.84 -37.29 25.98
C ARG A 5 41.96 -35.85 25.49
N CYS A 6 41.83 -35.66 24.18
CA CYS A 6 41.74 -34.35 23.55
C CYS A 6 40.25 -33.97 23.47
N SER A 7 39.89 -32.82 24.03
CA SER A 7 38.53 -32.26 23.90
C SER A 7 38.34 -31.65 22.51
N PRO A 8 37.18 -31.83 21.84
CA PRO A 8 36.94 -31.19 20.56
C PRO A 8 36.64 -29.70 20.76
N GLY A 9 37.34 -28.87 19.98
CA GLY A 9 37.22 -27.40 20.00
C GLY A 9 35.83 -26.94 19.58
N ALA A 10 35.36 -25.89 20.26
CA ALA A 10 34.12 -25.18 19.97
C ALA A 10 34.11 -24.64 18.52
N GLN A 11 33.07 -24.97 17.76
CA GLN A 11 32.83 -24.44 16.42
C GLN A 11 32.43 -22.95 16.52
N ALA A 12 33.14 -22.10 15.80
CA ALA A 12 32.78 -20.69 15.63
C ALA A 12 31.42 -20.58 14.91
N PRO A 13 30.59 -19.56 15.24
CA PRO A 13 29.29 -19.39 14.60
C PRO A 13 29.46 -19.13 13.09
N PRO A 14 28.52 -19.63 12.25
CA PRO A 14 28.60 -19.45 10.81
C PRO A 14 28.59 -17.96 10.45
N VAL A 15 29.57 -17.53 9.66
CA VAL A 15 29.64 -16.17 9.11
C VAL A 15 28.36 -15.91 8.30
N PRO A 16 27.56 -14.87 8.61
CA PRO A 16 26.35 -14.60 7.85
C PRO A 16 26.69 -14.39 6.39
N LEU A 17 26.11 -15.22 5.50
CA LEU A 17 26.28 -15.10 4.07
C LEU A 17 25.79 -13.71 3.63
N ARG A 18 26.72 -12.89 3.15
CA ARG A 18 26.43 -11.54 2.66
C ARG A 18 25.37 -11.63 1.57
N ARG A 19 24.17 -11.08 1.81
CA ARG A 19 23.07 -11.05 0.82
C ARG A 19 23.57 -10.42 -0.48
N ARG A 20 23.24 -11.01 -1.64
CA ARG A 20 23.65 -10.52 -2.97
C ARG A 20 22.47 -10.51 -3.94
N GLY A 21 22.59 -9.73 -5.01
CA GLY A 21 21.58 -9.65 -6.06
C GLY A 21 20.20 -9.25 -5.53
N LEU A 22 19.16 -9.94 -6.02
CA LEU A 22 17.75 -9.68 -5.72
C LEU A 22 17.39 -9.81 -4.23
N VAL A 23 18.06 -10.69 -3.49
CA VAL A 23 17.81 -10.88 -2.05
C VAL A 23 18.22 -9.64 -1.25
N LEU A 24 19.35 -9.03 -1.61
CA LEU A 24 19.79 -7.79 -0.98
C LEU A 24 18.88 -6.62 -1.37
N GLU A 25 18.48 -6.57 -2.63
CA GLU A 25 17.59 -5.53 -3.15
C GLU A 25 16.25 -5.53 -2.41
N ARG A 26 15.59 -6.69 -2.33
CA ARG A 26 14.35 -6.87 -1.57
C ARG A 26 14.51 -6.46 -0.10
N ALA A 27 15.60 -6.84 0.55
CA ALA A 27 15.86 -6.45 1.93
C ALA A 27 16.02 -4.92 2.11
N ILE A 28 16.58 -4.23 1.12
CA ILE A 28 16.70 -2.77 1.12
C ILE A 28 15.32 -2.11 0.95
N LEU A 29 14.52 -2.59 0.00
CA LEU A 29 13.17 -2.07 -0.23
C LEU A 29 12.26 -2.30 0.99
N GLU A 30 12.30 -3.49 1.59
CA GLU A 30 11.56 -3.81 2.82
C GLU A 30 11.99 -2.92 4.00
N ALA A 31 13.30 -2.68 4.17
CA ALA A 31 13.82 -1.78 5.20
C ALA A 31 13.39 -0.31 4.95
N ALA A 32 13.29 0.13 3.69
CA ALA A 32 12.79 1.44 3.34
C ALA A 32 11.30 1.60 3.71
N LEU A 33 10.45 0.62 3.38
CA LEU A 33 9.04 0.62 3.78
C LEU A 33 8.88 0.62 5.30
N GLU A 34 9.71 -0.15 6.00
CA GLU A 34 9.70 -0.18 7.47
C GLU A 34 10.03 1.19 8.07
N GLN A 35 11.10 1.83 7.59
CA GLN A 35 11.48 3.17 8.01
C GLN A 35 10.37 4.18 7.73
N LEU A 36 9.82 4.21 6.51
CA LEU A 36 8.71 5.12 6.16
C LEU A 36 7.51 4.93 7.08
N SER A 37 7.13 3.68 7.34
CA SER A 37 5.97 3.37 8.18
C SER A 37 6.17 3.68 9.68
N THR A 38 7.42 3.82 10.13
CA THR A 38 7.77 3.97 11.55
C THR A 38 8.21 5.39 11.91
N VAL A 39 9.07 6.00 11.09
CA VAL A 39 9.68 7.31 11.35
C VAL A 39 9.29 8.37 10.31
N GLY A 40 8.44 8.01 9.35
CA GLY A 40 7.95 8.93 8.32
C GLY A 40 8.97 9.24 7.22
N TRP A 41 8.58 10.13 6.31
CA TRP A 41 9.42 10.57 5.19
C TRP A 41 10.57 11.47 5.64
N GLY A 42 10.32 12.34 6.63
CA GLY A 42 11.31 13.24 7.20
C GLY A 42 12.38 12.52 8.02
N GLY A 43 12.00 11.42 8.70
CA GLY A 43 12.91 10.63 9.52
C GLY A 43 13.70 9.55 8.75
N LEU A 44 13.28 9.19 7.54
CA LEU A 44 13.96 8.17 6.74
C LEU A 44 15.34 8.65 6.30
N THR A 45 16.36 7.81 6.52
CA THR A 45 17.74 8.06 6.07
C THR A 45 18.28 6.86 5.29
N MET A 46 19.16 7.12 4.32
CA MET A 46 19.81 6.06 3.54
C MET A 46 20.68 5.16 4.44
N GLU A 47 21.28 5.73 5.48
CA GLU A 47 22.02 5.02 6.52
C GLU A 47 21.11 4.11 7.35
N GLY A 48 19.95 4.62 7.79
CA GLY A 48 18.96 3.84 8.52
C GLY A 48 18.46 2.65 7.72
N VAL A 49 18.16 2.86 6.43
CA VAL A 49 17.79 1.78 5.52
C VAL A 49 18.93 0.77 5.34
N ALA A 50 20.17 1.23 5.13
CA ALA A 50 21.31 0.33 4.98
C ALA A 50 21.51 -0.54 6.23
N ALA A 51 21.38 0.05 7.43
CA ALA A 51 21.45 -0.65 8.69
C ALA A 51 20.31 -1.68 8.84
N GLY A 52 19.06 -1.29 8.54
CA GLY A 52 17.90 -2.19 8.58
C GLY A 52 18.02 -3.36 7.61
N ALA A 53 18.57 -3.13 6.42
CA ALA A 53 18.84 -4.16 5.42
C ALA A 53 20.11 -4.99 5.69
N GLN A 54 20.86 -4.67 6.75
CA GLN A 54 22.13 -5.29 7.12
C GLN A 54 23.18 -5.22 6.00
N THR A 55 23.32 -4.04 5.40
CA THR A 55 24.25 -3.78 4.29
C THR A 55 25.01 -2.47 4.47
N GLY A 56 26.00 -2.23 3.61
CA GLY A 56 26.78 -0.98 3.61
C GLY A 56 26.10 0.12 2.80
N LYS A 57 26.24 1.38 3.23
CA LYS A 57 25.73 2.57 2.54
C LYS A 57 26.06 2.59 1.04
N ALA A 58 27.31 2.27 0.67
CA ALA A 58 27.74 2.22 -0.74
C ALA A 58 26.95 1.22 -1.60
N ALA A 59 26.40 0.15 -1.01
CA ALA A 59 25.59 -0.82 -1.75
C ALA A 59 24.18 -0.30 -2.06
N VAL A 60 23.64 0.59 -1.22
CA VAL A 60 22.36 1.28 -1.45
C VAL A 60 22.54 2.37 -2.49
N TYR A 61 23.49 3.30 -2.28
CA TYR A 61 23.72 4.44 -3.19
C TYR A 61 24.11 4.05 -4.63
N ARG A 62 24.72 2.88 -4.81
CA ARG A 62 25.04 2.37 -6.16
C ARG A 62 23.78 2.04 -6.97
N ARG A 63 22.67 1.70 -6.31
CA ARG A 63 21.40 1.35 -6.96
C ARG A 63 20.42 2.52 -6.97
N TRP A 64 20.33 3.22 -5.85
CA TRP A 64 19.45 4.36 -5.67
C TRP A 64 20.29 5.59 -5.33
N PRO A 65 20.54 6.47 -6.31
CA PRO A 65 21.33 7.69 -6.10
C PRO A 65 20.72 8.63 -5.06
N SER A 66 19.39 8.61 -4.90
CA SER A 66 18.65 9.48 -3.98
C SER A 66 17.67 8.70 -3.07
N LYS A 67 17.16 9.40 -2.05
CA LYS A 67 16.11 8.89 -1.15
C LYS A 67 14.81 8.65 -1.92
N GLU A 68 14.50 9.57 -2.84
CA GLU A 68 13.32 9.56 -3.68
C GLU A 68 13.30 8.34 -4.60
N ASP A 69 14.42 8.04 -5.26
CA ASP A 69 14.55 6.87 -6.14
C ASP A 69 14.32 5.57 -5.36
N LEU A 70 14.92 5.46 -4.17
CA LEU A 70 14.74 4.30 -3.29
C LEU A 70 13.29 4.13 -2.86
N VAL A 71 12.63 5.22 -2.45
CA VAL A 71 11.26 5.17 -1.96
C VAL A 71 10.27 4.87 -3.08
N ALA A 72 10.51 5.40 -4.30
CA ALA A 72 9.67 5.10 -5.45
C ALA A 72 9.67 3.60 -5.76
N ASP A 73 10.85 2.99 -5.85
CA ASP A 73 10.98 1.54 -6.08
C ASP A 73 10.44 0.70 -4.91
N ALA A 74 10.61 1.18 -3.67
CA ALA A 74 10.10 0.48 -2.50
C ALA A 74 8.56 0.46 -2.48
N LEU A 75 7.92 1.58 -2.83
CA LEU A 75 6.46 1.67 -2.96
C LEU A 75 5.97 0.83 -4.16
N GLU A 76 6.65 0.91 -5.30
CA GLU A 76 6.34 0.13 -6.50
C GLU A 76 6.38 -1.39 -6.23
N ALA A 77 7.37 -1.85 -5.46
CA ALA A 77 7.52 -3.25 -5.11
C ALA A 77 6.59 -3.70 -3.96
N GLY A 78 6.30 -2.80 -3.01
CA GLY A 78 5.66 -3.13 -1.74
C GLY A 78 4.16 -2.87 -1.65
N LEU A 79 3.61 -2.01 -2.51
CA LEU A 79 2.17 -1.72 -2.49
C LEU A 79 1.37 -2.96 -2.94
N PRO A 80 0.33 -3.35 -2.18
CA PRO A 80 -0.46 -4.54 -2.48
C PRO A 80 -1.20 -4.36 -3.81
N THR A 81 -1.23 -5.42 -4.61
CA THR A 81 -2.03 -5.45 -5.84
C THR A 81 -3.46 -5.82 -5.50
N LEU A 82 -4.42 -5.04 -6.02
CA LEU A 82 -5.83 -5.39 -6.01
C LEU A 82 -6.20 -5.92 -7.41
N ASP A 83 -6.40 -7.24 -7.50
CA ASP A 83 -6.54 -7.92 -8.80
C ASP A 83 -7.97 -7.87 -9.34
N GLU A 84 -8.91 -8.49 -8.63
CA GLU A 84 -10.31 -8.66 -9.03
C GLU A 84 -11.28 -8.36 -7.88
N ALA A 85 -12.49 -7.93 -8.23
CA ALA A 85 -13.59 -7.72 -7.30
C ALA A 85 -14.53 -8.94 -7.31
N ALA A 86 -14.69 -9.61 -6.18
CA ALA A 86 -15.60 -10.74 -6.06
C ALA A 86 -17.05 -10.33 -6.38
N ASP A 87 -17.87 -11.29 -6.85
CA ASP A 87 -19.32 -11.12 -6.98
C ASP A 87 -20.03 -11.67 -5.76
N HIS A 88 -20.67 -10.79 -4.99
CA HIS A 88 -21.52 -11.14 -3.88
C HIS A 88 -23.02 -10.98 -4.23
N GLY A 89 -23.34 -10.71 -5.50
CA GLY A 89 -24.71 -10.69 -6.00
C GLY A 89 -25.47 -9.39 -5.75
N GLY A 90 -24.81 -8.32 -5.30
CA GLY A 90 -25.48 -7.03 -5.06
C GLY A 90 -24.50 -5.87 -4.86
N ILE A 91 -24.84 -4.72 -5.43
CA ILE A 91 -23.95 -3.54 -5.45
C ILE A 91 -23.47 -3.12 -4.05
N ARG A 92 -24.35 -3.19 -3.05
CA ARG A 92 -24.05 -2.79 -1.67
C ARG A 92 -22.95 -3.68 -1.08
N GLU A 93 -23.09 -5.00 -1.22
CA GLU A 93 -22.16 -5.95 -0.64
C GLU A 93 -20.83 -5.98 -1.40
N ASP A 94 -20.88 -5.88 -2.72
CA ASP A 94 -19.69 -5.78 -3.57
C ASP A 94 -18.83 -4.55 -3.20
N LEU A 95 -19.46 -3.38 -3.03
CA LEU A 95 -18.77 -2.17 -2.58
C LEU A 95 -18.25 -2.30 -1.15
N TYR A 96 -18.99 -2.96 -0.26
CA TYR A 96 -18.59 -3.14 1.14
C TYR A 96 -17.33 -3.97 1.26
N GLN A 97 -17.28 -5.14 0.61
CA GLN A 97 -16.12 -6.00 0.63
C GLN A 97 -14.92 -5.34 -0.06
N LEU A 98 -15.15 -4.63 -1.17
CA LEU A 98 -14.07 -3.91 -1.84
C LEU A 98 -13.51 -2.75 -0.99
N CYS A 99 -14.36 -1.96 -0.33
CA CYS A 99 -13.91 -0.88 0.56
C CYS A 99 -13.11 -1.41 1.75
N ARG A 100 -13.49 -2.56 2.33
CA ARG A 100 -12.69 -3.20 3.39
C ARG A 100 -11.30 -3.59 2.90
N ARG A 101 -11.20 -4.20 1.71
CA ARG A 101 -9.90 -4.54 1.12
C ARG A 101 -9.05 -3.31 0.84
N VAL A 102 -9.65 -2.23 0.34
CA VAL A 102 -8.95 -0.95 0.10
C VAL A 102 -8.48 -0.35 1.43
N ARG A 103 -9.31 -0.35 2.48
CA ARG A 103 -8.90 0.06 3.82
C ARG A 103 -7.73 -0.78 4.32
N ASP A 104 -7.82 -2.10 4.25
CA ASP A 104 -6.78 -2.99 4.77
C ASP A 104 -5.45 -2.76 4.03
N ALA A 105 -5.50 -2.50 2.72
CA ALA A 105 -4.35 -2.05 1.94
C ALA A 105 -3.81 -0.69 2.42
N MET A 106 -4.71 0.28 2.69
CA MET A 106 -4.36 1.63 3.14
C MET A 106 -3.70 1.64 4.53
N PHE A 107 -4.07 0.71 5.42
CA PHE A 107 -3.49 0.56 6.76
C PHE A 107 -2.43 -0.54 6.87
N SER A 108 -2.09 -1.20 5.76
CA SER A 108 -0.90 -2.07 5.70
C SER A 108 0.39 -1.28 5.92
N ARG A 109 1.50 -1.96 6.21
CA ARG A 109 2.83 -1.32 6.34
C ARG A 109 3.14 -0.42 5.13
N SER A 110 2.94 -0.93 3.92
CA SER A 110 3.20 -0.18 2.68
C SER A 110 2.20 0.97 2.48
N GLY A 111 0.95 0.80 2.90
CA GLY A 111 -0.05 1.87 2.89
C GLY A 111 0.32 3.01 3.84
N ILE A 112 0.74 2.70 5.07
CA ILE A 112 1.23 3.68 6.04
C ILE A 112 2.46 4.39 5.48
N ALA A 113 3.42 3.65 4.91
CA ALA A 113 4.60 4.22 4.27
C ALA A 113 4.23 5.21 3.15
N LEU A 114 3.29 4.86 2.28
CA LEU A 114 2.80 5.76 1.24
C LEU A 114 2.16 7.02 1.81
N ARG A 115 1.35 6.90 2.87
CA ARG A 115 0.71 8.06 3.51
C ARG A 115 1.72 9.02 4.11
N SER A 116 2.81 8.52 4.70
CA SER A 116 3.90 9.37 5.20
C SER A 116 4.50 10.22 4.08
N VAL A 117 4.70 9.63 2.89
CA VAL A 117 5.12 10.38 1.70
C VAL A 117 4.04 11.41 1.33
N LEU A 118 2.77 11.02 1.20
CA LEU A 118 1.68 11.95 0.85
C LEU A 118 1.44 13.09 1.85
N HIS A 119 1.91 12.95 3.09
CA HIS A 119 1.70 13.93 4.15
C HIS A 119 2.88 14.90 4.30
N GLU A 120 4.10 14.39 4.19
CA GLU A 120 5.32 15.13 4.57
C GLU A 120 6.14 15.57 3.36
N CYS A 121 5.85 15.05 2.17
CA CYS A 121 6.63 15.34 0.96
C CYS A 121 6.30 16.73 0.40
N ASP A 122 7.33 17.46 -0.04
CA ASP A 122 7.16 18.74 -0.71
C ASP A 122 6.63 18.56 -2.14
N THR A 123 6.16 19.66 -2.75
CA THR A 123 5.56 19.63 -4.09
C THR A 123 6.50 19.08 -5.17
N ALA A 124 7.80 19.41 -5.10
CA ALA A 124 8.77 18.98 -6.10
C ALA A 124 9.06 17.47 -6.04
N SER A 125 9.07 16.92 -4.83
CA SER A 125 9.29 15.50 -4.59
C SER A 125 8.00 14.70 -4.83
N ALA A 126 6.82 15.28 -4.59
CA ALA A 126 5.52 14.67 -4.87
C ALA A 126 5.36 14.30 -6.36
N GLU A 127 5.89 15.10 -7.29
CA GLU A 127 5.86 14.81 -8.73
C GLU A 127 6.53 13.46 -9.06
N ARG A 128 7.60 13.09 -8.34
CA ARG A 128 8.29 11.81 -8.55
C ARG A 128 7.44 10.62 -8.13
N PHE A 129 6.59 10.79 -7.12
CA PHE A 129 5.72 9.73 -6.62
C PHE A 129 4.38 9.65 -7.34
N HIS A 130 3.99 10.72 -8.05
CA HIS A 130 2.70 10.79 -8.74
C HIS A 130 2.46 9.57 -9.63
N GLY A 131 3.45 9.18 -10.46
CA GLY A 131 3.35 8.01 -11.32
C GLY A 131 3.10 6.71 -10.56
N VAL A 132 3.87 6.45 -9.49
CA VAL A 132 3.71 5.26 -8.64
C VAL A 132 2.33 5.26 -7.97
N ILE A 133 1.89 6.40 -7.43
CA ILE A 133 0.59 6.53 -6.77
C ILE A 133 -0.56 6.24 -7.75
N VAL A 134 -0.53 6.86 -8.93
CA VAL A 134 -1.57 6.68 -9.93
C VAL A 134 -1.60 5.22 -10.39
N ASN A 135 -0.46 4.67 -10.81
CA ASN A 135 -0.40 3.36 -11.43
C ASN A 135 -0.62 2.21 -10.43
N ARG A 136 -0.20 2.37 -9.17
CA ARG A 136 -0.24 1.30 -8.16
C ARG A 136 -1.39 1.39 -7.19
N VAL A 137 -2.03 2.55 -7.06
CA VAL A 137 -3.12 2.75 -6.10
C VAL A 137 -4.39 3.20 -6.79
N VAL A 138 -4.33 4.32 -7.52
CA VAL A 138 -5.54 4.96 -8.06
C VAL A 138 -6.15 4.13 -9.19
N GLU A 139 -5.38 3.80 -10.22
CA GLU A 139 -5.89 3.06 -11.38
C GLU A 139 -6.40 1.66 -11.03
N PRO A 140 -5.67 0.84 -10.23
CA PRO A 140 -6.16 -0.48 -9.84
C PRO A 140 -7.47 -0.40 -9.03
N SER A 141 -7.54 0.50 -8.06
CA SER A 141 -8.75 0.67 -7.24
C SER A 141 -9.93 1.14 -8.09
N ASN A 142 -9.73 2.15 -8.95
CA ASN A 142 -10.77 2.67 -9.83
C ASN A 142 -11.25 1.63 -10.84
N ARG A 143 -10.35 0.78 -11.36
CA ARG A 143 -10.73 -0.34 -12.23
C ARG A 143 -11.71 -1.28 -11.53
N LEU A 144 -11.44 -1.63 -10.27
CA LEU A 144 -12.30 -2.53 -9.48
C LEU A 144 -13.64 -1.91 -9.14
N PHE A 145 -13.67 -0.64 -8.72
CA PHE A 145 -14.94 0.06 -8.48
C PHE A 145 -15.78 0.16 -9.75
N ARG A 146 -15.15 0.45 -10.90
CA ARG A 146 -15.84 0.46 -12.21
C ARG A 146 -16.39 -0.91 -12.57
N GLU A 147 -15.65 -1.98 -12.30
CA GLU A 147 -16.11 -3.34 -12.54
C GLU A 147 -17.35 -3.68 -11.71
N VAL A 148 -17.32 -3.39 -10.40
CA VAL A 148 -18.46 -3.58 -9.49
C VAL A 148 -19.69 -2.79 -9.95
N VAL A 149 -19.51 -1.51 -10.29
CA VAL A 149 -20.60 -0.66 -10.77
C VAL A 149 -21.17 -1.17 -12.10
N ARG A 150 -20.32 -1.57 -13.06
CA ARG A 150 -20.76 -2.13 -14.35
C ARG A 150 -21.58 -3.41 -14.17
N ARG A 151 -21.19 -4.30 -13.26
CA ARG A 151 -21.98 -5.49 -12.92
C ARG A 151 -23.33 -5.11 -12.32
N GLY A 152 -23.36 -4.14 -11.42
CA GLY A 152 -24.60 -3.58 -10.87
C GLY A 152 -25.53 -3.02 -11.95
N VAL A 153 -24.99 -2.33 -12.96
CA VAL A 153 -25.78 -1.85 -14.12
C VAL A 153 -26.35 -3.01 -14.92
N ALA A 154 -25.54 -4.04 -15.21
CA ALA A 154 -25.99 -5.23 -15.93
C ALA A 154 -27.12 -5.99 -15.19
N ARG A 155 -27.10 -5.99 -13.86
CA ARG A 155 -28.17 -6.58 -13.01
C ARG A 155 -29.42 -5.71 -12.89
N GLY A 156 -29.31 -4.40 -13.18
CA GLY A 156 -30.37 -3.43 -12.96
C GLY A 156 -30.41 -2.83 -11.55
N ASP A 157 -29.42 -3.16 -10.70
CA ASP A 157 -29.29 -2.61 -9.34
C ASP A 157 -28.77 -1.16 -9.33
N VAL A 158 -28.17 -0.73 -10.45
CA VAL A 158 -27.50 0.56 -10.62
C VAL A 158 -28.00 1.27 -11.88
N ARG A 159 -28.23 2.59 -11.79
CA ARG A 159 -28.60 3.43 -12.94
C ARG A 159 -27.47 3.50 -13.97
N ALA A 160 -27.81 3.43 -15.26
CA ALA A 160 -26.82 3.36 -16.35
C ALA A 160 -25.90 4.59 -16.45
N ASP A 161 -26.39 5.76 -16.02
CA ASP A 161 -25.66 7.03 -16.02
C ASP A 161 -24.77 7.24 -14.78
N ALA A 162 -24.74 6.30 -13.83
CA ALA A 162 -23.84 6.34 -12.67
C ALA A 162 -22.41 5.83 -12.98
N THR A 163 -21.95 6.02 -14.21
CA THR A 163 -20.61 5.62 -14.68
C THR A 163 -19.68 6.81 -14.93
N CYS A 164 -20.04 8.01 -14.45
CA CYS A 164 -19.20 9.18 -14.56
C CYS A 164 -18.03 9.16 -13.55
N ASP A 165 -16.91 9.78 -13.91
CA ASP A 165 -15.68 9.74 -13.11
C ASP A 165 -15.88 10.29 -11.69
N LEU A 166 -16.70 11.34 -11.52
CA LEU A 166 -16.98 11.93 -10.22
C LEU A 166 -17.59 10.93 -9.22
N VAL A 167 -18.40 9.96 -9.67
CA VAL A 167 -18.94 8.90 -8.80
C VAL A 167 -17.82 8.01 -8.27
N PHE A 168 -16.81 7.73 -9.11
CA PHE A 168 -15.66 6.92 -8.72
C PHE A 168 -14.68 7.69 -7.81
N ASP A 169 -14.72 9.02 -7.81
CA ASP A 169 -13.92 9.85 -6.90
C ASP A 169 -14.49 9.91 -5.47
N VAL A 170 -15.79 9.60 -5.26
CA VAL A 170 -16.45 9.74 -3.95
C VAL A 170 -15.80 8.86 -2.89
N ILE A 171 -15.64 7.56 -3.16
CA ILE A 171 -15.05 6.62 -2.19
C ILE A 171 -13.60 6.99 -1.85
N PRO A 172 -12.65 7.07 -2.80
CA PRO A 172 -11.27 7.40 -2.47
C PRO A 172 -11.14 8.81 -1.85
N GLY A 173 -11.94 9.78 -2.31
CA GLY A 173 -11.96 11.12 -1.75
C GLY A 173 -12.40 11.13 -0.29
N LEU A 174 -13.49 10.44 0.04
CA LEU A 174 -14.00 10.37 1.42
C LEU A 174 -13.05 9.56 2.31
N LEU A 175 -12.56 8.40 1.84
CA LEU A 175 -11.56 7.57 2.53
C LEU A 175 -10.36 8.42 2.95
N MET A 176 -9.79 9.14 1.98
CA MET A 176 -8.64 10.02 2.20
C MET A 176 -8.97 11.17 3.15
N TYR A 177 -10.09 11.86 2.96
CA TYR A 177 -10.49 12.98 3.81
C TYR A 177 -10.64 12.54 5.28
N ARG A 178 -11.41 11.48 5.55
CA ARG A 178 -11.66 11.05 6.94
C ARG A 178 -10.40 10.50 7.60
N SER A 179 -9.55 9.78 6.88
CA SER A 179 -8.30 9.29 7.47
C SER A 179 -7.26 10.38 7.66
N LYS A 180 -7.08 11.27 6.68
CA LYS A 180 -6.05 12.32 6.75
C LYS A 180 -6.45 13.49 7.64
N VAL A 181 -7.70 13.94 7.54
CA VAL A 181 -8.19 15.16 8.21
C VAL A 181 -8.88 14.83 9.52
N CYS A 182 -9.69 13.76 9.56
CA CYS A 182 -10.46 13.39 10.75
C CYS A 182 -9.80 12.31 11.61
N GLY A 183 -8.68 11.72 11.19
CA GLY A 183 -7.99 10.66 11.92
C GLY A 183 -8.76 9.34 12.00
N SER A 184 -9.72 9.08 11.11
CA SER A 184 -10.50 7.84 11.10
C SER A 184 -9.70 6.66 10.55
N GLU A 185 -9.83 5.52 11.23
CA GLU A 185 -9.32 4.22 10.77
C GLU A 185 -10.33 3.41 9.94
N TRP A 186 -11.49 4.00 9.61
CA TRP A 186 -12.56 3.35 8.87
C TRP A 186 -13.01 2.02 9.51
N PRO A 187 -13.57 2.07 10.74
CA PRO A 187 -14.21 0.88 11.30
C PRO A 187 -15.26 0.33 10.34
N ASP A 188 -15.55 -0.97 10.43
CA ASP A 188 -16.50 -1.65 9.53
C ASP A 188 -17.87 -0.93 9.48
N GLU A 189 -18.31 -0.34 10.60
CA GLU A 189 -19.52 0.47 10.67
C GLU A 189 -19.45 1.74 9.81
N ASP A 190 -18.34 2.48 9.84
CA ASP A 190 -18.16 3.71 9.04
C ASP A 190 -18.18 3.38 7.54
N ILE A 191 -17.58 2.26 7.13
CA ILE A 191 -17.62 1.78 5.74
C ILE A 191 -19.05 1.45 5.35
N ALA A 192 -19.77 0.71 6.19
CA ALA A 192 -21.17 0.37 5.94
C ALA A 192 -22.04 1.64 5.82
N GLN A 193 -21.88 2.60 6.72
CA GLN A 193 -22.60 3.89 6.68
C GLN A 193 -22.28 4.69 5.42
N MET A 194 -21.02 4.80 5.02
CA MET A 194 -20.64 5.45 3.75
C MET A 194 -21.36 4.81 2.57
N ILE A 195 -21.41 3.48 2.53
CA ILE A 195 -22.05 2.78 1.41
C ILE A 195 -23.56 2.97 1.44
N ASP A 196 -24.19 2.75 2.59
CA ASP A 196 -25.64 2.74 2.73
C ASP A 196 -26.23 4.16 2.61
N GLN A 197 -25.52 5.20 3.06
CA GLN A 197 -26.01 6.59 3.08
C GLN A 197 -25.51 7.45 1.92
N VAL A 198 -24.38 7.08 1.28
CA VAL A 198 -23.81 7.87 0.18
C VAL A 198 -23.83 7.07 -1.11
N MET A 199 -23.11 5.95 -1.17
CA MET A 199 -22.90 5.26 -2.45
C MET A 199 -24.16 4.62 -3.01
N VAL A 200 -24.91 3.87 -2.20
CA VAL A 200 -26.13 3.19 -2.65
C VAL A 200 -27.19 4.21 -3.12
N PRO A 201 -27.49 5.30 -2.39
CA PRO A 201 -28.39 6.35 -2.89
C PRO A 201 -27.93 7.01 -4.19
N LEU A 202 -26.62 7.22 -4.37
CA LEU A 202 -26.06 7.79 -5.60
C LEU A 202 -26.20 6.85 -6.81
N LEU A 203 -26.12 5.54 -6.58
CA LEU A 203 -26.08 4.51 -7.61
C LEU A 203 -27.46 3.95 -7.97
N ARG A 204 -28.43 3.96 -7.05
CA ARG A 204 -29.74 3.36 -7.29
C ARG A 204 -30.50 4.04 -8.44
N PRO A 205 -31.27 3.28 -9.22
CA PRO A 205 -32.26 3.84 -10.14
C PRO A 205 -33.20 4.77 -9.38
N ALA A 206 -33.52 5.93 -9.97
CA ALA A 206 -34.57 6.79 -9.42
C ALA A 206 -35.87 5.98 -9.37
N THR A 207 -36.45 5.85 -8.18
CA THR A 207 -37.79 5.27 -8.03
C THR A 207 -38.75 6.17 -8.80
N ARG A 208 -39.32 5.66 -9.90
CA ARG A 208 -40.46 6.31 -10.57
C ARG A 208 -41.71 6.15 -9.73
#